data_AF-A0A3Q8FXF5-F1
#
_entry.id   AF-A0A3Q8FXF5-F1
#
_cell.length_a   1.000
_cell.length_b   1.000
_cell.length_c   1.000
_cell.angle_alpha   90.00
_cell.angle_beta   90.00
_cell.angle_gamma   90.00
#
_symmetry.space_group_name_H-M   'P 1'
#
loop_
_entity.id
_entity.type
_entity.pdbx_description
1 polymer ?
#
loop_
_entity_poly.entity_id
_entity_poly.type
_entity_poly.pdbx_seq_one_letter_code
_entity_poly.pdbx_strand_id
1 'polypeptide(L)'
;MCTFITVFLPTSLPHETAAAIFTRSGRRLFGQDSPSLQAAVGPGWQPWLSAAHCDCGTALASARAGPEWKGDAERWRKKGWSEAKIARAQAEQLARHAQDQQARRDEALGDTGQWLQRIDALLQAGASRIGLLVRDYEGAVGARQPKPPERHWPRARLAAADLLAFEPGMLHWIERG
;
A
#
# COMPACT_ATOMS: atom_id res chain seq x y z
N MET A 1 -13.72 6.42 1.53
CA MET A 1 -13.10 5.11 1.30
C MET A 1 -11.78 5.09 2.05
N CYS A 2 -11.53 4.03 2.81
CA CYS A 2 -10.27 3.82 3.50
C CYS A 2 -9.54 2.64 2.86
N THR A 3 -8.24 2.79 2.62
CA THR A 3 -7.39 1.71 2.11
C THR A 3 -6.82 0.92 3.28
N PHE A 4 -6.81 -0.40 3.17
CA PHE A 4 -6.17 -1.30 4.12
C PHE A 4 -5.25 -2.26 3.39
N ILE A 5 -4.16 -2.62 4.05
CA ILE A 5 -3.24 -3.66 3.61
C ILE A 5 -3.51 -4.90 4.47
N THR A 6 -4.04 -5.93 3.83
CA THR A 6 -4.19 -7.26 4.42
C THR A 6 -2.94 -8.09 4.11
N VAL A 7 -2.38 -8.69 5.15
CA VAL A 7 -1.27 -9.63 5.12
C VAL A 7 -1.81 -11.03 5.40
N PHE A 8 -1.59 -11.96 4.48
CA PHE A 8 -1.94 -13.37 4.65
C PHE A 8 -0.70 -14.14 5.06
N LEU A 9 -0.77 -14.76 6.24
CA LEU A 9 0.33 -15.54 6.81
C LEU A 9 -0.08 -17.01 6.91
N PRO A 10 0.86 -17.95 6.73
CA PRO A 10 0.54 -19.36 6.87
C PRO A 10 0.22 -19.67 8.34
N THR A 11 -0.79 -20.50 8.59
CA THR A 11 -1.20 -20.87 9.96
C THR A 11 -0.13 -21.64 10.73
N SER A 12 0.85 -22.20 10.01
CA SER A 12 2.04 -22.83 10.60
C SER A 12 3.06 -21.83 11.16
N LEU A 13 2.99 -20.55 10.78
CA LEU A 13 3.87 -19.51 11.32
C LEU A 13 3.31 -19.03 12.67
N PRO A 14 4.08 -19.12 13.78
CA PRO A 14 3.60 -18.64 15.07
C PRO A 14 3.27 -17.14 15.03
N HIS A 15 2.09 -16.77 15.55
CA HIS A 15 1.63 -15.39 15.59
C HIS A 15 2.63 -14.46 16.29
N GLU A 16 3.17 -14.87 17.44
CA GLU A 16 4.16 -14.08 18.21
C GLU A 16 5.38 -13.71 17.37
N THR A 17 5.86 -14.64 16.54
CA THR A 17 6.98 -14.39 15.62
C THR A 17 6.63 -13.33 14.58
N ALA A 18 5.46 -13.47 13.96
CA ALA A 18 4.98 -12.48 12.99
C ALA A 18 4.76 -11.11 13.64
N ALA A 19 4.12 -11.06 14.81
CA ALA A 19 3.85 -9.83 15.55
C ALA A 19 5.14 -9.11 15.95
N ALA A 20 6.16 -9.84 16.38
CA ALA A 20 7.48 -9.28 16.70
C ALA A 20 8.15 -8.63 15.47
N ILE A 21 8.05 -9.26 14.29
CA ILE A 21 8.60 -8.72 13.03
C ILE A 21 7.93 -7.38 12.66
N PHE A 22 6.60 -7.31 12.73
CA PHE A 22 5.87 -6.06 12.46
C PHE A 22 6.20 -4.98 13.50
N THR A 23 6.27 -5.34 14.78
CA THR A 23 6.51 -4.39 15.87
C THR A 23 7.89 -3.73 15.77
N ARG A 24 8.94 -4.49 15.42
CA ARG A 24 10.31 -3.94 15.24
C ARG A 24 10.41 -2.84 14.20
N SER A 25 9.46 -2.81 13.27
CA SER A 25 9.43 -1.86 12.16
C SER A 25 8.26 -0.87 12.30
N GLY A 26 7.71 -0.71 13.51
CA GLY A 26 6.71 0.32 13.82
C GLY A 26 5.28 0.00 13.37
N ARG A 27 5.00 -1.22 12.91
CA ARG A 27 3.64 -1.68 12.57
C ARG A 27 3.15 -2.74 13.56
N ARG A 28 1.85 -3.05 13.55
CA ARG A 28 1.28 -4.14 14.34
C ARG A 28 0.28 -4.91 13.50
N LEU A 29 0.17 -6.21 13.76
CA LEU A 29 -0.83 -7.05 13.14
C LEU A 29 -2.12 -7.00 13.95
N PHE A 30 -3.23 -6.79 13.27
CA PHE A 30 -4.57 -6.85 13.85
C PHE A 30 -5.34 -7.98 13.17
N GLY A 31 -6.01 -8.82 13.95
CA GLY A 31 -6.81 -9.90 13.39
C GLY A 31 -7.87 -9.34 12.44
N GLN A 32 -7.93 -9.88 11.23
CA GLN A 32 -8.98 -9.52 10.29
C GLN A 32 -10.04 -10.63 10.29
N ASP A 33 -11.15 -10.41 10.99
CA ASP A 33 -12.27 -11.31 10.90
C ASP A 33 -13.05 -11.07 9.61
N SER A 34 -12.62 -11.73 8.53
CA SER A 34 -13.32 -11.73 7.24
C SER A 34 -13.51 -13.17 6.75
N PRO A 35 -14.67 -13.79 7.05
CA PRO A 35 -14.97 -15.14 6.59
C PRO A 35 -14.86 -15.31 5.07
N SER A 36 -15.20 -14.27 4.30
CA SER A 36 -15.05 -14.30 2.83
C SER A 36 -13.60 -14.36 2.36
N LEU A 37 -12.70 -13.60 3.00
CA LEU A 37 -11.28 -13.64 2.64
C LEU A 37 -10.66 -14.96 3.09
N GLN A 38 -10.99 -15.42 4.31
CA GLN A 38 -10.56 -16.72 4.82
C GLN A 38 -10.98 -17.88 3.89
N ALA A 39 -12.23 -17.86 3.41
CA ALA A 39 -12.72 -18.85 2.44
C ALA A 39 -12.01 -18.76 1.08
N ALA A 40 -11.62 -17.56 0.65
CA ALA A 40 -10.95 -17.34 -0.63
C ALA A 40 -9.52 -17.90 -0.66
N VAL A 41 -8.79 -17.81 0.47
CA VAL A 41 -7.40 -18.26 0.58
C VAL A 41 -7.24 -19.67 1.15
N GLY A 42 -8.27 -20.19 1.82
CA GLY A 42 -8.29 -21.54 2.41
C GLY A 42 -7.72 -21.61 3.84
N PRO A 43 -7.84 -22.77 4.50
CA PRO A 43 -7.56 -22.92 5.94
C PRO A 43 -6.07 -22.88 6.32
N GLY A 44 -5.16 -22.98 5.35
CA GLY A 44 -3.72 -22.87 5.59
C GLY A 44 -3.22 -21.44 5.80
N TRP A 45 -4.10 -20.45 5.71
CA TRP A 45 -3.76 -19.03 5.69
C TRP A 45 -4.62 -18.25 6.68
N GLN A 46 -4.07 -17.21 7.28
CA GLN A 46 -4.80 -16.31 8.16
C GLN A 46 -4.61 -14.84 7.72
N PRO A 47 -5.70 -14.08 7.53
CA PRO A 47 -5.63 -12.67 7.18
C PRO A 47 -5.39 -11.78 8.42
N TRP A 48 -4.51 -10.80 8.26
CA TRP A 48 -4.17 -9.81 9.27
C TRP A 48 -4.14 -8.41 8.65
N LEU A 49 -4.65 -7.41 9.34
CA LEU A 49 -4.45 -6.01 8.95
C LEU A 49 -3.11 -5.51 9.45
N SER A 50 -2.45 -4.67 8.64
CA SER A 50 -1.16 -4.06 8.99
C SER A 50 -1.27 -2.78 9.83
N ALA A 51 -2.50 -2.27 10.01
CA ALA A 51 -2.82 -1.05 10.74
C ALA A 51 -4.20 -1.14 11.42
N ALA A 52 -4.39 -0.40 12.52
CA ALA A 52 -5.65 -0.39 13.28
C ALA A 52 -6.76 0.44 12.61
N HIS A 53 -6.40 1.55 11.96
CA HIS A 53 -7.37 2.54 11.48
C HIS A 53 -7.52 2.56 9.96
N CYS A 54 -6.44 2.76 9.22
CA CYS A 54 -6.33 2.57 7.77
C CYS A 54 -4.86 2.73 7.37
N ASP A 55 -4.52 2.26 6.17
CA ASP A 55 -3.21 2.42 5.55
C ASP A 55 -3.19 3.62 4.57
N CYS A 56 -4.22 4.47 4.55
CA CYS A 56 -4.29 5.64 3.67
C CYS A 56 -3.01 6.49 3.75
N GLY A 57 -2.46 6.85 2.60
CA GLY A 57 -1.23 7.66 2.53
C GLY A 57 0.07 6.91 2.80
N THR A 58 0.02 5.61 3.12
CA THR A 58 1.22 4.75 3.13
C THR A 58 1.64 4.38 1.71
N ALA A 59 2.86 3.89 1.51
CA ALA A 59 3.40 3.69 0.17
C ALA A 59 2.58 2.71 -0.67
N LEU A 60 2.20 1.57 -0.08
CA LEU A 60 1.39 0.56 -0.78
C LEU A 60 -0.05 1.02 -1.02
N ALA A 61 -0.57 1.93 -0.20
CA ALA A 61 -1.91 2.49 -0.34
C ALA A 61 -1.97 3.76 -1.20
N SER A 62 -0.81 4.34 -1.55
CA SER A 62 -0.69 5.60 -2.28
C SER A 62 -0.69 5.42 -3.80
N ALA A 63 -0.96 4.22 -4.31
CA ALA A 63 -1.10 3.95 -5.75
C ALA A 63 -2.26 4.71 -6.42
N ARG A 64 -3.12 5.38 -5.64
CA ARG A 64 -4.07 6.36 -6.19
C ARG A 64 -3.29 7.54 -6.74
N ALA A 65 -3.24 7.66 -8.06
CA ALA A 65 -2.89 8.91 -8.72
C ALA A 65 -3.73 10.02 -8.06
N GLY A 66 -3.05 10.97 -7.42
CA GLY A 66 -3.72 12.13 -6.85
C GLY A 66 -4.57 12.80 -7.93
N PRO A 67 -5.67 13.48 -7.55
CA PRO A 67 -6.52 14.16 -8.53
C PRO A 67 -5.66 15.01 -9.47
N GLU A 68 -5.88 14.84 -10.78
CA GLU A 68 -5.19 15.58 -11.82
C GLU A 68 -5.28 17.08 -11.51
N TRP A 69 -4.12 17.74 -11.38
CA TRP A 69 -4.06 19.13 -10.98
C TRP A 69 -4.64 20.02 -12.08
N LYS A 70 -5.81 20.60 -11.82
CA LYS A 70 -6.43 21.63 -12.65
C LYS A 70 -5.95 23.00 -12.14
N GLY A 71 -4.93 23.56 -12.78
CA GLY A 71 -4.33 24.82 -12.34
C GLY A 71 -5.30 26.01 -12.26
N ASP A 72 -4.93 27.02 -11.46
CA ASP A 72 -5.76 28.20 -11.13
C ASP A 72 -5.76 29.31 -12.21
N ALA A 73 -5.33 29.01 -13.43
CA ALA A 73 -5.04 29.99 -14.48
C ALA A 73 -6.22 30.93 -14.78
N GLU A 74 -7.42 30.36 -14.98
CA GLU A 74 -8.64 31.12 -15.25
C GLU A 74 -9.06 31.99 -14.05
N ARG A 75 -8.84 31.49 -12.84
CA ARG A 75 -9.13 32.23 -11.60
C ARG A 75 -8.22 33.45 -11.48
N TRP A 76 -6.96 33.36 -11.89
CA TRP A 76 -6.04 34.50 -11.87
C TRP A 76 -6.31 35.50 -12.99
N ARG A 77 -6.72 35.04 -14.18
CA ARG A 77 -7.21 35.93 -15.25
C ARG A 77 -8.42 36.74 -14.78
N LYS A 78 -9.40 36.10 -14.15
CA LYS A 78 -10.58 36.77 -13.56
C LYS A 78 -10.22 37.79 -12.47
N LYS A 79 -9.04 37.67 -11.84
CA LYS A 79 -8.50 38.61 -10.84
C LYS A 79 -7.63 39.72 -11.46
N GLY A 80 -7.58 39.83 -12.79
CA GLY A 80 -6.84 40.89 -13.49
C GLY A 80 -5.32 40.71 -13.48
N TRP A 81 -4.82 39.49 -13.29
CA TRP A 81 -3.39 39.23 -13.40
C TRP A 81 -2.94 39.31 -14.86
N SER A 82 -1.75 39.87 -15.11
CA SER A 82 -1.14 39.83 -16.45
C SER A 82 -0.70 38.40 -16.80
N GLU A 83 -0.68 38.08 -18.09
CA GLU A 83 -0.25 36.74 -18.56
C GLU A 83 1.17 36.39 -18.09
N ALA A 84 2.08 37.37 -18.01
CA ALA A 84 3.43 37.16 -17.47
C ALA A 84 3.42 36.76 -15.97
N LYS A 85 2.52 37.35 -15.18
CA LYS A 85 2.36 37.01 -13.76
C LYS A 85 1.72 35.64 -13.57
N ILE A 86 0.76 35.29 -14.43
CA ILE A 86 0.11 33.98 -14.47
C ILE A 86 1.12 32.90 -14.84
N ALA A 87 1.92 33.09 -15.89
CA ALA A 87 2.93 32.14 -16.33
C ALA A 87 3.98 31.87 -15.24
N ARG A 88 4.46 32.93 -14.56
CA ARG A 88 5.38 32.79 -13.44
C ARG A 88 4.78 32.01 -12.28
N ALA A 89 3.55 32.33 -11.87
CA ALA A 89 2.88 31.64 -10.78
C ALA A 89 2.57 30.16 -11.10
N GLN A 90 2.24 29.84 -12.35
CA GLN A 90 2.10 28.46 -12.82
C GLN A 90 3.43 27.72 -12.74
N ALA A 91 4.52 28.31 -13.22
CA ALA A 91 5.84 27.69 -13.17
C ALA A 91 6.29 27.42 -11.72
N GLU A 92 6.08 28.37 -10.81
CA GLU A 92 6.38 28.19 -9.39
C GLU A 92 5.49 27.13 -8.71
N GLN A 93 4.22 27.01 -9.10
CA GLN A 93 3.34 25.96 -8.58
C GLN A 93 3.70 24.59 -9.13
N LEU A 94 4.02 24.48 -10.42
CA LEU A 94 4.48 23.24 -11.04
C LEU A 94 5.80 22.77 -10.41
N ALA A 95 6.74 23.69 -10.19
CA ALA A 95 8.01 23.37 -9.53
C ALA A 95 7.81 22.85 -8.10
N ARG A 96 6.95 23.51 -7.30
CA ARG A 96 6.58 23.05 -5.96
C ARG A 96 5.88 21.69 -5.98
N HIS A 97 4.92 21.52 -6.87
CA HIS A 97 4.21 20.26 -7.02
C HIS A 97 5.15 19.11 -7.43
N ALA A 98 6.10 19.36 -8.33
CA ALA A 98 7.11 18.38 -8.71
C ALA A 98 8.04 18.02 -7.53
N GLN A 99 8.47 19.00 -6.74
CA GLN A 99 9.26 18.77 -5.52
C GLN A 99 8.49 17.96 -4.48
N ASP A 100 7.24 18.31 -4.22
CA ASP A 100 6.37 17.57 -3.29
C ASP A 100 6.13 16.14 -3.77
N GLN A 101 5.92 15.93 -5.08
CA GLN A 101 5.80 14.59 -5.66
C GLN A 101 7.08 13.78 -5.50
N GLN A 102 8.24 14.38 -5.70
CA GLN A 102 9.53 13.71 -5.52
C GLN A 102 9.74 13.31 -4.05
N ALA A 103 9.50 14.23 -3.11
CA ALA A 103 9.61 13.93 -1.68
C ALA A 103 8.69 12.77 -1.26
N ARG A 104 7.42 12.78 -1.72
CA ARG A 104 6.48 11.68 -1.48
C ARG A 104 6.95 10.36 -2.08
N ARG A 105 7.56 10.39 -3.26
CA ARG A 105 8.11 9.19 -3.90
C ARG A 105 9.26 8.61 -3.11
N ASP A 106 10.16 9.46 -2.61
CA ASP A 106 11.31 9.03 -1.80
C ASP A 106 10.85 8.45 -0.45
N GLU A 107 9.88 9.09 0.20
CA GLU A 107 9.22 8.55 1.40
C GLU A 107 8.55 7.19 1.13
N ALA A 108 7.85 7.08 -0.01
CA ALA A 108 7.16 5.85 -0.40
C ALA A 108 8.16 4.71 -0.65
N LEU A 109 9.31 4.99 -1.28
CA LEU A 109 10.39 4.02 -1.45
C LEU A 109 11.00 3.58 -0.11
N GLY A 110 11.08 4.48 0.87
CA GLY A 110 11.50 4.15 2.23
C GLY A 110 10.55 3.17 2.92
N ASP A 111 9.23 3.42 2.87
CA ASP A 111 8.23 2.51 3.46
C ASP A 111 8.16 1.17 2.71
N THR A 112 8.28 1.14 1.37
CA THR A 112 8.36 -0.15 0.64
C THR A 112 9.63 -0.92 0.93
N GLY A 113 10.76 -0.25 1.16
CA GLY A 113 11.98 -0.88 1.68
C GLY A 113 11.74 -1.60 3.01
N GLN A 114 11.01 -0.96 3.94
CA GLN A 114 10.64 -1.61 5.20
C GLN A 114 9.67 -2.79 4.97
N TRP A 115 8.76 -2.71 3.99
CA TRP A 115 7.91 -3.84 3.63
C TRP A 115 8.71 -5.04 3.14
N LEU A 116 9.71 -4.84 2.28
CA LEU A 116 10.60 -5.92 1.86
C LEU A 116 11.33 -6.55 3.04
N GLN A 117 11.84 -5.75 3.98
CA GLN A 117 12.49 -6.27 5.17
C GLN A 117 11.54 -7.13 6.02
N ARG A 118 10.27 -6.73 6.16
CA ARG A 118 9.24 -7.55 6.85
C ARG A 118 8.99 -8.86 6.11
N ILE A 119 8.84 -8.80 4.79
CA ILE A 119 8.65 -9.97 3.94
C ILE A 119 9.82 -10.94 4.11
N ASP A 120 11.06 -10.45 4.02
CA ASP A 120 12.26 -11.26 4.21
C ASP A 120 12.31 -11.92 5.58
N ALA A 121 12.05 -11.16 6.64
CA ALA A 121 12.06 -11.66 8.00
C ALA A 121 11.00 -12.76 8.20
N LEU A 122 9.79 -12.59 7.63
CA LEU A 122 8.73 -13.60 7.69
C LEU A 122 9.11 -14.89 6.94
N LEU A 123 9.68 -14.76 5.74
CA LEU A 123 10.14 -15.91 4.95
C LEU A 123 11.31 -16.65 5.65
N GLN A 124 12.23 -15.91 6.27
CA GLN A 124 13.31 -16.46 7.07
C GLN A 124 12.80 -17.15 8.34
N ALA A 125 11.75 -16.62 8.96
CA ALA A 125 11.08 -17.20 10.12
C ALA A 125 10.25 -18.46 9.81
N GLY A 126 10.22 -18.90 8.54
CA GLY A 126 9.59 -20.15 8.14
C GLY A 126 8.25 -20.00 7.43
N ALA A 127 7.83 -18.79 7.06
CA ALA A 127 6.70 -18.63 6.16
C ALA A 127 7.05 -19.23 4.78
N SER A 128 6.22 -20.14 4.27
CA SER A 128 6.40 -20.73 2.94
C SER A 128 6.19 -19.71 1.81
N ARG A 129 5.23 -18.81 2.00
CA ARG A 129 4.96 -17.62 1.20
C ARG A 129 4.15 -16.63 2.02
N ILE A 130 3.98 -15.41 1.53
CA ILE A 130 3.24 -14.32 2.17
C ILE A 130 2.27 -13.72 1.16
N GLY A 131 1.02 -13.51 1.54
CA GLY A 131 0.07 -12.79 0.69
C GLY A 131 -0.04 -11.32 1.09
N LEU A 132 -0.06 -10.42 0.13
CA LEU A 132 -0.38 -9.00 0.32
C LEU A 132 -1.57 -8.60 -0.54
N LEU A 133 -2.56 -7.97 0.06
CA LEU A 133 -3.73 -7.40 -0.61
C LEU A 133 -3.92 -5.96 -0.16
N VAL A 134 -3.78 -5.02 -1.09
CA VAL A 134 -4.15 -3.63 -0.89
C VAL A 134 -5.58 -3.45 -1.36
N ARG A 135 -6.48 -2.94 -0.53
CA ARG A 135 -7.89 -2.77 -0.92
C ARG A 135 -8.53 -1.56 -0.27
N ASP A 136 -9.39 -0.90 -1.05
CA ASP A 136 -10.27 0.15 -0.57
C ASP A 136 -11.57 -0.43 -0.03
N TYR A 137 -11.99 0.06 1.12
CA TYR A 137 -13.25 -0.31 1.76
C TYR A 137 -14.18 0.91 1.84
N GLU A 138 -15.41 0.74 1.38
CA GLU A 138 -16.51 1.70 1.53
C GLU A 138 -17.28 1.53 2.86
N GLY A 139 -17.08 0.40 3.54
CA GLY A 139 -17.73 0.06 4.82
C GLY A 139 -16.83 -0.81 5.69
N ALA A 140 -17.43 -1.71 6.47
CA ALA A 140 -16.69 -2.57 7.39
C ALA A 140 -15.67 -3.45 6.66
N VAL A 141 -14.44 -3.51 7.20
CA VAL A 141 -13.32 -4.30 6.63
C VAL A 141 -13.60 -5.81 6.59
N GLY A 142 -14.47 -6.30 7.48
CA GLY A 142 -14.92 -7.70 7.55
C GLY A 142 -16.12 -8.03 6.65
N ALA A 143 -16.72 -7.05 5.96
CA ALA A 143 -17.88 -7.29 5.11
C ALA A 143 -17.57 -8.30 3.99
N ARG A 144 -18.59 -9.01 3.49
CA ARG A 144 -18.41 -10.00 2.41
C ARG A 144 -17.74 -9.35 1.20
N GLN A 145 -16.61 -9.93 0.79
CA GLN A 145 -15.83 -9.51 -0.37
C GLN A 145 -15.83 -10.60 -1.45
N PRO A 146 -15.75 -10.24 -2.75
CA PRO A 146 -15.41 -11.20 -3.79
C PRO A 146 -13.97 -11.68 -3.61
N LYS A 147 -13.72 -12.93 -4.00
CA LYS A 147 -12.36 -13.50 -4.06
C LYS A 147 -11.48 -12.60 -4.94
N PRO A 148 -10.34 -12.08 -4.44
CA PRO A 148 -9.42 -11.30 -5.26
C PRO A 148 -8.79 -12.17 -6.35
N PRO A 149 -8.49 -11.61 -7.54
CA PRO A 149 -7.55 -12.23 -8.45
C PRO A 149 -6.17 -12.36 -7.78
N GLU A 150 -5.39 -13.35 -8.20
CA GLU A 150 -4.12 -13.71 -7.56
C GLU A 150 -2.95 -13.51 -8.54
N ARG A 151 -1.80 -13.04 -8.05
CA ARG A 151 -0.54 -12.95 -8.79
C ARG A 151 0.60 -13.44 -7.91
N HIS A 152 1.51 -14.22 -8.47
CA HIS A 152 2.63 -14.82 -7.74
C HIS A 152 3.94 -14.15 -8.11
N TRP A 153 4.81 -13.98 -7.11
CA TRP A 153 6.10 -13.34 -7.22
C TRP A 153 7.16 -14.19 -6.51
N PRO A 154 8.24 -14.59 -7.20
CA PRO A 154 9.42 -15.07 -6.51
C PRO A 154 10.09 -13.88 -5.80
N ARG A 155 10.40 -14.02 -4.51
CA ARG A 155 10.98 -12.95 -3.68
C ARG A 155 12.24 -12.36 -4.31
N ALA A 156 13.07 -13.20 -4.92
CA ALA A 156 14.31 -12.78 -5.58
C ALA A 156 14.10 -11.80 -6.76
N ARG A 157 12.90 -11.72 -7.33
CA ARG A 157 12.56 -10.79 -8.43
C ARG A 157 11.74 -9.59 -7.98
N LEU A 158 11.46 -9.45 -6.68
CA LEU A 158 10.65 -8.36 -6.16
C LEU A 158 11.54 -7.24 -5.62
N ALA A 159 11.44 -6.06 -6.23
CA ALA A 159 12.07 -4.83 -5.79
C ALA A 159 11.06 -3.89 -5.10
N ALA A 160 11.58 -2.85 -4.44
CA ALA A 160 10.76 -1.88 -3.70
C ALA A 160 9.81 -1.10 -4.63
N ALA A 161 10.23 -0.88 -5.87
CA ALA A 161 9.41 -0.25 -6.90
C ALA A 161 8.23 -1.13 -7.36
N ASP A 162 8.41 -2.46 -7.38
CA ASP A 162 7.34 -3.38 -7.76
C ASP A 162 6.21 -3.39 -6.74
N LEU A 163 6.56 -3.27 -5.45
CA LEU A 163 5.58 -3.13 -4.37
C LEU A 163 4.69 -1.88 -4.53
N LEU A 164 5.26 -0.76 -5.00
CA LEU A 164 4.49 0.47 -5.28
C LEU A 164 3.50 0.28 -6.44
N ALA A 165 3.78 -0.66 -7.34
CA ALA A 165 2.96 -0.96 -8.50
C ALA A 165 1.93 -2.07 -8.24
N PHE A 166 1.78 -2.54 -7.00
CA PHE A 166 0.76 -3.54 -6.67
C PHE A 166 -0.64 -3.00 -6.94
N GLU A 167 -1.39 -3.76 -7.72
CA GLU A 167 -2.72 -3.35 -8.19
C GLU A 167 -3.71 -3.46 -7.02
N PRO A 168 -4.43 -2.37 -6.66
CA PRO A 168 -5.47 -2.45 -5.64
C PRO A 168 -6.51 -3.52 -6.00
N GLY A 169 -6.89 -4.34 -5.02
CA GLY A 169 -7.84 -5.42 -5.16
C GLY A 169 -7.24 -6.76 -5.60
N MET A 170 -5.97 -6.80 -6.02
CA MET A 170 -5.24 -8.02 -6.36
C MET A 170 -4.49 -8.58 -5.13
N LEU A 171 -4.53 -9.90 -4.98
CA LEU A 171 -3.76 -10.62 -3.97
C LEU A 171 -2.41 -11.03 -4.56
N HIS A 172 -1.32 -10.49 -4.01
CA HIS A 172 0.03 -10.79 -4.43
C HIS A 172 0.67 -11.80 -3.47
N TRP A 173 0.95 -13.00 -3.96
CA TRP A 173 1.70 -14.03 -3.24
C TRP A 173 3.20 -13.87 -3.47
N ILE A 174 3.97 -13.77 -2.40
CA ILE A 174 5.42 -13.59 -2.42
C ILE A 174 6.06 -14.84 -1.84
N GLU A 175 6.80 -15.56 -2.68
CA GLU A 175 7.32 -16.88 -2.39
C GLU A 175 8.84 -16.82 -2.18
N ARG A 176 9.39 -17.71 -1.35
CA ARG A 176 10.81 -17.68 -0.98
C ARG A 176 11.78 -17.77 -2.18
N GLY A 177 11.33 -18.32 -3.31
CA GLY A 177 12.14 -18.54 -4.50
C GLY A 177 12.90 -19.86 -4.44
#